data_AF-E6XG68-F1
#
_entry.id   AF-E6XG68-F1
#
_cell.length_a   1.000
_cell.length_b   1.000
_cell.length_c   1.000
_cell.angle_alpha   90.00
_cell.angle_beta   90.00
_cell.angle_gamma   90.00
#
_symmetry.space_group_name_H-M   'P 1'
#
loop_
_entity.id
_entity.type
_entity.pdbx_description
1 polymer ?
#
loop_
_entity_poly.entity_id
_entity_poly.type
_entity_poly.pdbx_seq_one_letter_code
_entity_poly.pdbx_strand_id
1 'polypeptide(L)' 'MIKSELDLKIEQLARSFQQKDRRLSWETAKRRAIQNLRLFRGGCLEAESD' A
#
# COMPACT_ATOMS: atom_id res chain seq x y z
N MET A 1 20.38 7.43 6.95
CA MET A 1 19.23 6.70 7.51
C MET A 1 18.94 5.52 6.59
N ILE A 2 19.06 4.29 7.08
CA ILE A 2 18.73 3.09 6.29
C ILE A 2 17.20 2.97 6.31
N LYS A 3 16.56 2.96 5.14
CA LYS A 3 15.12 2.71 5.04
C LYS A 3 14.84 1.29 5.53
N SER A 4 13.84 1.12 6.39
CA SER A 4 13.45 -0.21 6.84
C SER A 4 12.89 -1.02 5.65
N GLU A 5 12.97 -2.35 5.70
CA GLU A 5 12.37 -3.21 4.67
C GLU A 5 10.86 -2.93 4.50
N LEU A 6 10.20 -2.54 5.60
CA LEU A 6 8.80 -2.13 5.60
C LEU A 6 8.59 -0.85 4.76
N ASP A 7 9.47 0.15 4.92
CA ASP A 7 9.39 1.39 4.15
C ASP A 7 9.55 1.14 2.66
N LEU A 8 10.48 0.25 2.28
CA LEU A 8 10.70 -0.15 0.89
C LEU A 8 9.44 -0.82 0.31
N LYS A 9 8.80 -1.72 1.07
CA LYS A 9 7.54 -2.37 0.66
C LYS A 9 6.39 -1.36 0.51
N ILE A 10 6.27 -0.40 1.42
CA ILE A 10 5.27 0.68 1.33
C ILE A 10 5.49 1.50 0.05
N GLU A 11 6.73 1.88 -0.26
CA GLU A 11 7.05 2.66 -1.46
C GLU A 11 6.77 1.88 -2.76
N GLN A 12 7.10 0.59 -2.80
CA GLN A 12 6.82 -0.27 -3.95
C GLN A 12 5.32 -0.41 -4.21
N LEU A 13 4.53 -0.67 -3.16
CA LEU A 13 3.07 -0.76 -3.26
C LEU A 13 2.43 0.57 -3.64
N ALA A 14 2.88 1.67 -3.04
CA ALA A 14 2.40 3.01 -3.37
C ALA A 14 2.66 3.34 -4.86
N ARG A 15 3.83 2.98 -5.39
CA ARG A 15 4.11 3.14 -6.84
C ARG A 15 3.18 2.30 -7.70
N SER A 16 2.89 1.06 -7.31
CA SER A 16 1.95 0.22 -8.04
C SER A 16 0.55 0.84 -8.08
N PHE A 17 0.06 1.38 -6.96
CA PHE A 17 -1.23 2.07 -6.92
C PHE A 17 -1.26 3.33 -7.78
N GLN A 18 -0.19 4.14 -7.74
CA GLN A 18 -0.09 5.35 -8.55
C GLN A 18 0.06 5.05 -10.06
N GLN A 19 0.64 3.90 -10.43
CA GLN A 19 0.70 3.47 -11.83
C GLN A 19 -0.67 3.03 -12.36
N LYS A 20 -1.47 2.36 -11.52
CA LYS A 20 -2.84 1.96 -11.85
C LYS A 20 -3.80 3.15 -11.90
N ASP A 21 -3.59 4.14 -11.03
CA ASP A 21 -4.36 5.38 -10.99
C ASP A 21 -3.42 6.60 -10.96
N ARG A 22 -3.19 7.21 -12.12
CA ARG A 22 -2.31 8.37 -12.27
C ARG A 22 -2.82 9.63 -11.57
N ARG A 23 -4.09 9.68 -11.18
CA ARG A 23 -4.68 10.79 -10.40
C ARG A 23 -4.49 10.60 -8.91
N LEU A 24 -4.08 9.40 -8.47
CA LEU A 24 -3.84 9.09 -7.08
C LEU A 24 -2.62 9.84 -6.57
N SER A 25 -2.81 10.68 -5.55
CA SER A 25 -1.68 11.36 -4.91
C SER A 25 -0.74 10.36 -4.25
N TRP A 26 0.55 10.70 -4.20
CA TRP A 26 1.56 9.88 -3.54
C TRP A 26 1.24 9.61 -2.07
N GLU A 27 0.66 10.59 -1.38
CA GLU A 27 0.24 10.43 0.01
C GLU A 27 -0.91 9.42 0.14
N THR A 28 -1.92 9.51 -0.74
CA THR A 28 -3.04 8.56 -0.76
C THR A 28 -2.55 7.15 -1.13
N ALA A 29 -1.62 7.04 -2.07
CA ALA A 29 -1.03 5.76 -2.47
C ALA A 29 -0.26 5.09 -1.32
N LYS A 30 0.49 5.87 -0.53
CA LYS A 30 1.15 5.39 0.69
C LYS A 30 0.15 4.94 1.77
N ARG A 31 -0.93 5.69 1.99
CA ARG A 31 -2.00 5.30 2.93
C ARG A 31 -2.63 3.95 2.53
N ARG A 32 -2.93 3.77 1.23
CA ARG A 32 -3.41 2.49 0.69
C ARG A 32 -2.40 1.36 0.85
N ALA A 33 -1.11 1.61 0.60
CA ALA A 33 -0.05 0.63 0.81
C ALA A 33 0.07 0.19 2.27
N ILE A 34 -0.01 1.13 3.21
CA ILE A 34 0.01 0.85 4.65
C ILE A 34 -1.23 0.05 5.07
N GLN A 35 -2.43 0.43 4.59
CA GLN A 35 -3.66 -0.32 4.88
C GLN A 35 -3.58 -1.75 4.33
N ASN A 36 -3.11 -1.93 3.09
CA ASN A 36 -2.93 -3.24 2.48
C ASN A 36 -1.96 -4.11 3.31
N LEU A 37 -0.80 -3.57 3.70
CA LEU A 37 0.17 -4.29 4.53
C LEU A 37 -0.36 -4.60 5.94
N ARG A 38 -1.21 -3.73 6.51
CA ARG A 38 -1.87 -3.98 7.81
C ARG A 38 -2.89 -5.12 7.72
N LEU A 39 -3.68 -5.17 6.65
CA LEU A 39 -4.63 -6.26 6.40
C LEU A 39 -3.89 -7.59 6.24
N PHE A 40 -2.76 -7.61 5.53
CA PHE A 40 -1.93 -8.83 5.41
C PHE A 40 -1.30 -9.30 6.73
N ARG A 41 -1.01 -8.40 7.69
CA ARG A 41 -0.48 -8.76 9.01
C ARG A 41 -1.54 -9.09 10.07
N GLY A 42 -2.77 -8.60 9.90
CA GLY A 42 -3.86 -8.74 10.87
C GLY A 42 -4.75 -9.96 10.67
N GLY A 43 -4.55 -10.73 9.61
CA GLY A 43 -5.44 -11.82 9.23
C GLY A 43 -6.20 -11.46 7.96
N CYS A 44 -6.15 -12.38 7.00
CA CYS A 44 -6.96 -12.40 5.80
C CYS A 44 -8.45 -12.27 6.16
N LEU A 45 -8.99 -11.06 6.10
CA LEU A 45 -10.41 -10.73 6.19
C LEU A 45 -10.56 -9.45 5.35
N GLU A 46 -11.30 -9.35 4.26
CA GLU A 46 -12.28 -10.20 3.61
C GLU A 46 -12.20 -9.83 2.12
N ALA A 47 -12.41 -10.81 1.25
CA ALA A 47 -12.87 -10.50 -0.09
C ALA A 47 -14.35 -10.10 0.03
N GLU A 48 -14.68 -8.84 -0.24
CA GLU A 48 -16.05 -8.41 -0.53
C GLU A 48 -15.89 -7.34 -1.63
N SER A 49 -16.03 -7.71 -2.91
CA SER A 49 -17.26 -7.91 -3.71
C SER A 49 -17.98 -6.60 -4.03
N ASP A 50 -18.08 -6.36 -5.35
CA ASP A 50 -18.65 -5.24 -6.13
C ASP A 50 -17.84 -3.93 -6.27
#